data_AF-A0A933W0X0-F1
#
_entry.id   AF-A0A933W0X0-F1
#
_cell.length_a   1.000
_cell.length_b   1.000
_cell.length_c   1.000
_cell.angle_alpha   90.00
_cell.angle_beta   90.00
_cell.angle_gamma   90.00
#
_symmetry.space_group_name_H-M   'P 1'
#
loop_
_entity.id
_entity.type
_entity.pdbx_description
1 polymer ?
#
loop_
_entity_poly.entity_id
_entity_poly.type
_entity_poly.pdbx_seq_one_letter_code
_entity_poly.pdbx_strand_id
1 'polypeptide(L)'
;MKPLLKLLSKENIVVFDEFPWMASERNELVAILKYYWDNHWKQNFRLKLVLCGSIAQFMVQHLVHSKPLHNRKTFEMKIEPLPPYEAKDFFKHKRSHIEIAQFLMVFGGIPKYLEQLDPSRSLSINVDLLCFDKNGFFYNEFETLFKEQFRSTRIYENIVSLLSCGAYSKEAISRSLHLSSGGGLTNYLKNLEQADFIKLFPSIQIGQGQLNKISKPKLSFNLGLLSRHQQS
;
A
#
# COMPACT_ATOMS: atom_id res chain seq x y z
N MET A 1 6.89 -28.53 -14.90
CA MET A 1 8.08 -27.84 -14.36
C MET A 1 9.41 -28.37 -14.92
N LYS A 2 9.59 -29.68 -15.14
CA LYS A 2 10.79 -30.25 -15.80
C LYS A 2 11.16 -29.67 -17.19
N PRO A 3 10.22 -29.24 -18.06
CA PRO A 3 10.59 -28.66 -19.36
C PRO A 3 11.21 -27.27 -19.26
N LEU A 4 10.85 -26.49 -18.23
CA LEU A 4 11.35 -25.12 -18.04
C LEU A 4 12.84 -25.10 -17.69
N LEU A 5 13.32 -26.12 -16.98
CA LEU A 5 14.71 -26.23 -16.52
C LEU A 5 15.71 -26.51 -17.66
N LYS A 6 15.23 -27.02 -18.81
CA LYS A 6 16.10 -27.39 -19.95
C LYS A 6 16.48 -26.20 -20.84
N LEU A 7 15.89 -25.02 -20.62
CA LEU A 7 16.09 -23.82 -21.43
C LEU A 7 17.14 -22.84 -20.86
N LEU A 8 17.79 -23.20 -19.75
CA LEU A 8 18.34 -22.23 -18.80
C LEU A 8 19.89 -22.29 -18.71
N SER A 9 20.59 -21.67 -19.68
CA SER A 9 22.04 -21.80 -19.88
C SER A 9 22.91 -20.58 -19.50
N LYS A 10 22.33 -19.46 -19.03
CA LYS A 10 23.03 -18.29 -18.45
C LYS A 10 22.17 -17.72 -17.34
N GLU A 11 22.77 -17.23 -16.25
CA GLU A 11 22.09 -16.74 -15.02
C GLU A 11 20.56 -16.65 -15.11
N ASN A 12 19.89 -17.59 -14.49
CA ASN A 12 18.47 -17.81 -14.64
C ASN A 12 17.73 -17.01 -13.57
N ILE A 13 17.06 -15.95 -13.99
CA ILE A 13 16.17 -15.18 -13.12
C ILE A 13 14.74 -15.65 -13.38
N VAL A 14 14.08 -16.16 -12.35
CA VAL A 14 12.67 -16.53 -12.37
C VAL A 14 11.91 -15.52 -11.53
N VAL A 15 10.99 -14.79 -12.15
CA VAL A 15 10.15 -13.79 -11.49
C VAL A 15 8.72 -14.32 -11.42
N PHE A 16 8.15 -14.35 -10.23
CA PHE A 16 6.72 -14.53 -10.02
C PHE A 16 6.13 -13.19 -9.64
N ASP A 17 5.48 -12.57 -10.61
CA ASP A 17 4.70 -11.36 -10.38
C ASP A 17 3.36 -11.70 -9.76
N GLU A 18 2.91 -10.85 -8.84
CA GLU A 18 1.69 -11.05 -8.07
C GLU A 18 1.58 -12.45 -7.44
N PHE A 19 2.68 -12.93 -6.85
CA PHE A 19 2.76 -14.23 -6.18
C PHE A 19 1.65 -14.47 -5.13
N PRO A 20 1.21 -13.46 -4.34
CA PRO A 20 0.08 -13.63 -3.43
C PRO A 20 -1.17 -14.16 -4.10
N TRP A 21 -1.50 -13.70 -5.31
CA TRP A 21 -2.67 -14.17 -6.05
C TRP A 21 -2.56 -15.65 -6.42
N MET A 22 -1.38 -16.07 -6.86
CA MET A 22 -1.11 -17.47 -7.20
C MET A 22 -1.17 -18.39 -5.97
N ALA A 23 -0.74 -17.89 -4.82
CA ALA A 23 -0.59 -18.67 -3.59
C ALA A 23 -1.85 -18.64 -2.70
N SER A 24 -2.66 -17.57 -2.74
CA SER A 24 -3.85 -17.41 -1.89
C SER A 24 -4.94 -18.44 -2.19
N GLU A 25 -4.99 -18.96 -3.42
CA GLU A 25 -5.94 -20.00 -3.80
C GLU A 25 -5.37 -21.42 -3.61
N ARG A 26 -4.07 -21.55 -3.34
CA ARG A 26 -3.36 -22.83 -3.29
C ARG A 26 -2.22 -22.81 -2.28
N ASN A 27 -2.51 -23.13 -1.02
CA ASN A 27 -1.50 -23.31 0.03
C ASN A 27 -0.37 -24.30 -0.36
N GLU A 28 -0.66 -25.22 -1.28
CA GLU A 28 0.31 -26.17 -1.84
C GLU A 28 1.43 -25.50 -2.63
N LEU A 29 1.20 -24.35 -3.26
CA LEU A 29 2.19 -23.68 -4.11
C LEU A 29 3.45 -23.29 -3.32
N VAL A 30 3.26 -22.74 -2.11
CA VAL A 30 4.36 -22.37 -1.22
C VAL A 30 5.13 -23.61 -0.77
N ALA A 31 4.44 -24.72 -0.51
CA ALA A 31 5.06 -25.98 -0.12
C ALA A 31 5.87 -26.61 -1.27
N ILE A 32 5.34 -26.58 -2.50
CA ILE A 32 6.03 -27.05 -3.70
C ILE A 32 7.27 -26.21 -3.96
N LEU A 33 7.16 -24.88 -3.90
CA LEU A 33 8.27 -23.96 -4.09
C LEU A 33 9.40 -24.25 -3.08
N LYS A 34 9.04 -24.48 -1.81
CA LYS A 34 9.99 -24.88 -0.76
C LYS A 34 10.67 -26.21 -1.09
N TYR A 35 9.91 -27.23 -1.50
CA TYR A 35 10.45 -28.55 -1.85
C TYR A 35 11.49 -28.45 -2.97
N TYR A 36 11.19 -27.70 -4.03
CA TYR A 36 12.14 -27.49 -5.14
C TYR A 36 13.35 -26.65 -4.70
N TRP A 37 13.14 -25.63 -3.86
CA TRP A 37 14.23 -24.84 -3.33
C TRP A 37 15.24 -25.72 -2.58
N ASP A 38 14.75 -26.56 -1.67
CA ASP A 38 15.59 -27.37 -0.79
C ASP A 38 16.30 -28.53 -1.45
N ASN A 39 15.64 -29.17 -2.43
CA ASN A 39 16.15 -30.38 -3.07
C ASN A 39 16.91 -30.10 -4.37
N HIS A 40 16.66 -28.97 -5.04
CA HIS A 40 17.18 -28.74 -6.39
C HIS A 40 17.83 -27.37 -6.60
N TRP A 41 17.37 -26.30 -5.94
CA TRP A 41 17.79 -24.94 -6.31
C TRP A 41 18.81 -24.31 -5.37
N LYS A 42 18.85 -24.67 -4.09
CA LYS A 42 19.74 -24.04 -3.10
C LYS A 42 21.23 -24.09 -3.45
N GLN A 43 21.66 -25.08 -4.23
CA GLN A 43 23.07 -25.26 -4.67
C GLN A 43 23.36 -24.60 -6.03
N ASN A 44 22.33 -24.10 -6.71
CA ASN A 44 22.47 -23.48 -8.02
C ASN A 44 22.62 -21.96 -7.88
N PHE A 45 23.87 -21.49 -7.71
CA PHE A 45 24.19 -20.06 -7.61
C PHE A 45 23.80 -19.22 -8.84
N ARG A 46 23.48 -19.88 -9.97
CA ARG A 46 23.02 -19.21 -11.19
C ARG A 46 21.51 -19.02 -11.21
N LEU A 47 20.76 -19.50 -10.23
CA LEU A 47 19.31 -19.35 -10.16
C LEU A 47 18.95 -18.26 -9.13
N LYS A 48 18.28 -17.22 -9.61
CA LYS A 48 17.71 -16.15 -8.79
C LYS A 48 16.19 -16.25 -8.86
N LEU A 49 15.53 -16.29 -7.71
CA LEU A 49 14.08 -16.32 -7.61
C LEU A 49 13.60 -15.00 -7.03
N VAL A 50 12.73 -14.30 -7.77
CA VAL A 50 12.11 -13.06 -7.34
C VAL A 50 10.62 -13.29 -7.17
N LEU A 51 10.10 -12.98 -5.99
CA LEU A 51 8.68 -13.03 -5.67
C LEU A 51 8.23 -11.60 -5.37
N CYS A 52 7.29 -11.07 -6.13
CA CYS A 52 6.69 -9.76 -5.89
C CYS A 52 5.17 -9.87 -5.79
N GLY A 53 4.56 -8.82 -5.24
CA GLY A 53 3.11 -8.72 -5.13
C GLY A 53 2.68 -7.58 -4.24
N SER A 54 1.51 -7.03 -4.54
CA SER A 54 0.91 -5.89 -3.85
C SER A 54 0.38 -6.23 -2.46
N ILE A 55 0.06 -7.50 -2.19
CA ILE A 55 -0.49 -7.95 -0.89
C ILE A 55 0.63 -8.13 0.14
N ALA A 56 1.09 -7.00 0.69
CA ALA A 56 2.17 -6.95 1.68
C ALA A 56 1.92 -7.89 2.87
N GLN A 57 0.69 -7.99 3.40
CA GLN A 57 0.40 -8.86 4.54
C GLN A 57 0.52 -10.35 4.19
N PHE A 58 0.11 -10.78 3.00
CA PHE A 58 0.27 -12.17 2.56
C PHE A 58 1.76 -12.50 2.41
N MET A 59 2.51 -11.62 1.72
CA MET A 59 3.96 -11.74 1.56
C MET A 59 4.62 -11.79 2.95
N VAL A 60 4.21 -10.91 3.86
CA VAL A 60 4.78 -10.81 5.21
C VAL A 60 4.46 -12.02 6.07
N GLN A 61 3.23 -12.55 6.03
CA GLN A 61 2.83 -13.70 6.85
C GLN A 61 3.35 -15.03 6.30
N HIS A 62 3.30 -15.21 4.98
CA HIS A 62 3.55 -16.50 4.34
C HIS A 62 4.95 -16.63 3.73
N LEU A 63 5.65 -15.53 3.47
CA LEU A 63 7.02 -15.56 2.93
C LEU A 63 8.05 -14.97 3.89
N VAL A 64 7.73 -13.84 4.56
CA VAL A 64 8.69 -13.14 5.44
C VAL A 64 8.75 -13.80 6.82
N HIS A 65 7.61 -14.02 7.49
CA HIS A 65 7.54 -14.57 8.84
C HIS A 65 7.29 -16.08 8.90
N SER A 66 7.02 -16.72 7.76
CA SER A 66 6.80 -18.16 7.75
C SER A 66 8.12 -18.91 7.96
N LYS A 67 8.15 -19.81 8.96
CA LYS A 67 9.26 -20.75 9.20
C LYS A 67 9.78 -21.46 7.93
N PRO A 68 8.96 -21.81 6.90
CA PRO A 68 9.48 -22.53 5.73
C PRO A 68 10.38 -21.74 4.77
N LEU A 69 10.29 -20.41 4.67
CA LEU A 69 11.12 -19.62 3.72
C LEU A 69 12.02 -18.57 4.39
N HIS A 70 11.84 -18.31 5.68
CA HIS A 70 12.59 -17.32 6.45
C HIS A 70 14.12 -17.41 6.28
N ASN A 71 14.69 -18.62 6.29
CA ASN A 71 16.14 -18.84 6.16
C ASN A 71 16.64 -19.00 4.71
N ARG A 72 15.78 -18.75 3.72
CA ARG A 72 16.08 -18.89 2.27
C ARG A 72 16.04 -17.56 1.54
N LYS A 73 15.61 -16.50 2.22
CA LYS A 73 15.51 -15.14 1.70
C LYS A 73 16.87 -14.45 1.82
N THR A 74 17.44 -14.08 0.68
CA THR A 74 18.72 -13.34 0.63
C THR A 74 18.50 -11.82 0.58
N PHE A 75 17.35 -11.38 0.05
CA PHE A 75 17.04 -9.97 -0.11
C PHE A 75 15.53 -9.74 0.06
N GLU A 76 15.19 -8.66 0.76
CA GLU A 76 13.83 -8.16 0.91
C GLU A 76 13.85 -6.65 0.65
N MET A 77 12.95 -6.18 -0.21
CA MET A 77 12.77 -4.77 -0.46
C MET A 77 11.28 -4.48 -0.46
N LYS A 78 10.88 -3.50 0.36
CA LYS A 78 9.59 -2.84 0.22
C LYS A 78 9.80 -1.63 -0.68
N ILE A 79 9.10 -1.61 -1.81
CA ILE A 79 9.13 -0.47 -2.73
C ILE A 79 8.24 0.61 -2.12
N GLU A 80 8.85 1.74 -1.77
CA GLU A 80 8.18 2.92 -1.25
C GLU A 80 8.00 3.95 -2.38
N PRO A 81 7.06 4.91 -2.24
CA PRO A 81 6.98 6.06 -3.14
C PRO A 81 8.31 6.81 -3.22
N LEU A 82 8.60 7.38 -4.40
CA LEU A 82 9.83 8.11 -4.65
C LEU A 82 9.96 9.31 -3.70
N PRO A 83 11.12 9.49 -3.05
CA PRO A 83 11.40 10.68 -2.29
C PRO A 83 11.60 11.90 -3.21
N PRO A 84 11.48 13.14 -2.70
CA PRO A 84 11.54 14.34 -3.52
C PRO A 84 12.80 14.48 -4.39
N TYR A 85 13.94 13.96 -3.92
CA TYR A 85 15.21 14.04 -4.63
C TYR A 85 15.29 13.11 -5.85
N GLU A 86 14.50 12.04 -5.89
CA GLU A 86 14.36 11.15 -7.06
C GLU A 86 13.21 11.65 -7.96
N ALA A 87 12.10 12.08 -7.35
CA ALA A 87 10.94 12.56 -8.07
C ALA A 87 11.20 13.82 -8.92
N LYS A 88 12.22 14.63 -8.57
CA LYS A 88 12.60 15.83 -9.33
C LYS A 88 12.87 15.55 -10.82
N ASP A 89 13.30 14.34 -11.16
CA ASP A 89 13.68 13.96 -12.52
C ASP A 89 12.46 13.92 -13.45
N PHE A 90 11.26 13.63 -12.90
CA PHE A 90 9.99 13.71 -13.62
C PHE A 90 9.64 15.14 -14.06
N PHE A 91 10.19 16.15 -13.39
CA PHE A 91 9.92 17.56 -13.69
C PHE A 91 10.92 18.19 -14.67
N LYS A 92 11.91 17.43 -15.17
CA LYS A 92 12.88 17.86 -16.21
C LYS A 92 13.55 19.21 -15.91
N HIS A 93 13.83 19.49 -14.64
CA HIS A 93 14.37 20.78 -14.16
C HIS A 93 13.51 22.02 -14.49
N LYS A 94 12.23 21.86 -14.86
CA LYS A 94 11.29 22.95 -15.15
C LYS A 94 10.65 23.56 -13.89
N ARG A 95 10.91 22.99 -12.72
CA ARG A 95 10.27 23.36 -11.45
C ARG A 95 11.29 23.55 -10.35
N SER A 96 10.99 24.51 -9.47
CA SER A 96 11.73 24.70 -8.24
C SER A 96 11.49 23.55 -7.25
N HIS A 97 12.39 23.36 -6.29
CA HIS A 97 12.22 22.37 -5.22
C HIS A 97 10.93 22.57 -4.42
N ILE A 98 10.50 23.83 -4.23
CA ILE A 98 9.26 24.18 -3.52
C ILE A 98 8.05 23.72 -4.33
N GLU A 99 8.01 23.98 -5.63
CA GLU A 99 6.92 23.51 -6.48
C GLU A 99 6.87 21.99 -6.55
N ILE A 100 8.02 21.33 -6.69
CA ILE A 100 8.09 19.85 -6.68
C ILE A 100 7.51 19.33 -5.36
N ALA A 101 7.88 19.91 -4.22
CA ALA A 101 7.29 19.54 -2.93
C ALA A 101 5.76 19.73 -2.92
N GLN A 102 5.23 20.80 -3.51
CA GLN A 102 3.78 21.01 -3.60
C GLN A 102 3.10 19.95 -4.50
N PHE A 103 3.69 19.60 -5.64
CA PHE A 103 3.20 18.48 -6.47
C PHE A 103 3.21 17.17 -5.70
N LEU A 104 4.29 16.86 -4.97
CA LEU A 104 4.41 15.64 -4.18
C LEU A 104 3.50 15.63 -2.95
N MET A 105 3.13 16.79 -2.43
CA MET A 105 2.07 16.87 -1.43
C MET A 105 0.77 16.36 -2.08
N VAL A 106 0.35 16.91 -3.21
CA VAL A 106 -0.94 16.54 -3.82
C VAL A 106 -0.95 15.12 -4.39
N PHE A 107 0.06 14.72 -5.14
CA PHE A 107 0.05 13.47 -5.91
C PHE A 107 0.90 12.35 -5.29
N GLY A 108 1.67 12.63 -4.24
CA GLY A 108 2.62 11.68 -3.68
C GLY A 108 3.80 11.37 -4.60
N GLY A 109 4.64 10.41 -4.20
CA GLY A 109 5.84 9.99 -4.92
C GLY A 109 5.63 8.78 -5.85
N ILE A 110 4.41 8.42 -6.21
CA ILE A 110 4.16 7.21 -7.01
C ILE A 110 4.59 7.48 -8.46
N PRO A 111 5.55 6.73 -9.03
CA PRO A 111 6.08 7.00 -10.38
C PRO A 111 4.98 7.14 -11.43
N LYS A 112 4.01 6.21 -11.42
CA LYS A 112 2.88 6.20 -12.36
C LYS A 112 2.07 7.50 -12.33
N TYR A 113 1.93 8.12 -11.16
CA TYR A 113 1.18 9.36 -10.98
C TYR A 113 2.00 10.56 -11.47
N LEU A 114 3.31 10.56 -11.19
CA LEU A 114 4.22 11.60 -11.65
C LEU A 114 4.35 11.63 -13.18
N GLU A 115 4.25 10.48 -13.86
CA GLU A 115 4.21 10.39 -15.33
C GLU A 115 3.01 11.10 -15.96
N GLN A 116 1.90 11.26 -15.22
CA GLN A 116 0.70 11.93 -15.72
C GLN A 116 0.79 13.46 -15.63
N LEU A 117 1.73 13.97 -14.84
CA LEU A 117 1.91 15.40 -14.67
C LEU A 117 2.50 16.02 -15.94
N ASP A 118 2.00 17.20 -16.31
CA ASP A 118 2.64 18.06 -17.29
C ASP A 118 3.50 19.11 -16.55
N PRO A 119 4.84 18.98 -16.55
CA PRO A 119 5.72 19.89 -15.83
C PRO A 119 5.69 21.32 -16.39
N SER A 120 5.15 21.53 -17.60
CA SER A 120 5.00 22.87 -18.19
C SER A 120 3.79 23.64 -17.67
N ARG A 121 2.83 22.97 -17.01
CA ARG A 121 1.59 23.58 -16.49
C ARG A 121 1.63 23.76 -14.98
N SER A 122 0.99 24.79 -14.45
CA SER A 122 0.93 25.01 -13.01
C SER A 122 0.33 23.80 -12.26
N LEU A 123 0.58 23.73 -10.95
CA LEU A 123 -0.03 22.73 -10.09
C LEU A 123 -1.56 22.75 -10.21
N SER A 124 -2.17 23.94 -10.17
CA SER A 124 -3.62 24.11 -10.27
C SER A 124 -4.20 23.53 -11.56
N ILE A 125 -3.54 23.74 -12.70
CA ILE A 125 -4.00 23.22 -14.00
C ILE A 125 -3.85 21.70 -14.06
N ASN A 126 -2.74 21.15 -13.52
CA ASN A 126 -2.59 19.69 -13.43
C ASN A 126 -3.68 19.08 -12.55
N VAL A 127 -3.98 19.69 -11.41
CA VAL A 127 -5.04 19.23 -10.51
C VAL A 127 -6.40 19.27 -11.19
N ASP A 128 -6.74 20.36 -11.88
CA ASP A 128 -8.02 20.50 -12.58
C ASP A 128 -8.20 19.40 -13.63
N LEU A 129 -7.20 19.21 -14.49
CA LEU A 129 -7.27 18.26 -15.60
C LEU A 129 -7.17 16.79 -15.16
N LEU A 130 -6.39 16.50 -14.13
CA LEU A 130 -6.17 15.11 -13.72
C LEU A 130 -7.20 14.64 -12.70
N CYS A 131 -7.69 15.52 -11.82
CA CYS A 131 -8.59 15.14 -10.73
C CYS A 131 -10.06 15.51 -10.98
N PHE A 132 -10.35 16.59 -11.71
CA PHE A 132 -11.70 17.14 -11.83
C PHE A 132 -12.30 17.01 -13.24
N ASP A 133 -11.48 16.82 -14.27
CA ASP A 133 -11.97 16.43 -15.59
C ASP A 133 -12.49 14.98 -15.57
N LYS A 134 -13.62 14.73 -16.23
CA LYS A 134 -14.23 13.38 -16.30
C LYS A 134 -13.34 12.35 -17.01
N ASN A 135 -12.43 12.81 -17.86
CA ASN A 135 -11.43 12.00 -18.55
C ASN A 135 -10.06 12.08 -17.85
N GLY A 136 -9.96 12.78 -16.72
CA GLY A 136 -8.75 12.90 -15.93
C GLY A 136 -8.36 11.55 -15.33
N PHE A 137 -7.06 11.27 -15.29
CA PHE A 137 -6.52 10.01 -14.81
C PHE A 137 -6.98 9.68 -13.38
N PHE A 138 -7.01 10.67 -12.48
CA PHE A 138 -7.37 10.47 -11.08
C PHE A 138 -8.88 10.53 -10.80
N TYR A 139 -9.71 10.86 -11.79
CA TYR A 139 -11.15 11.07 -11.59
C TYR A 139 -11.84 9.85 -10.95
N ASN A 140 -11.53 8.65 -11.44
CA ASN A 140 -12.06 7.38 -10.92
C ASN A 140 -10.98 6.49 -10.26
N GLU A 141 -9.75 6.99 -10.12
CA GLU A 141 -8.62 6.16 -9.68
C GLU A 141 -8.82 5.67 -8.24
N PHE A 142 -9.28 6.55 -7.34
CA PHE A 142 -9.58 6.16 -5.96
C PHE A 142 -10.61 5.03 -5.90
N GLU A 143 -11.72 5.15 -6.65
CA GLU A 143 -12.78 4.15 -6.68
C GLU A 143 -12.28 2.83 -7.28
N THR A 144 -11.46 2.90 -8.33
CA THR A 144 -10.87 1.73 -8.99
C THR A 144 -9.94 0.97 -8.04
N LEU A 145 -8.96 1.65 -7.46
CA LEU A 145 -8.01 1.05 -6.51
C LEU A 145 -8.72 0.49 -5.27
N PHE A 146 -9.74 1.21 -4.77
CA PHE A 146 -10.51 0.77 -3.63
C PHE A 146 -11.25 -0.54 -3.91
N LYS A 147 -11.90 -0.64 -5.08
CA LYS A 147 -12.63 -1.85 -5.50
C LYS A 147 -11.69 -3.03 -5.73
N GLU A 148 -10.53 -2.80 -6.34
CA GLU A 148 -9.51 -3.82 -6.55
C GLU A 148 -8.99 -4.37 -5.21
N GLN A 149 -8.68 -3.47 -4.27
CA GLN A 149 -8.10 -3.85 -2.98
C GLN A 149 -9.09 -4.57 -2.05
N PHE A 150 -10.35 -4.12 -2.00
CA PHE A 150 -11.31 -4.58 -0.98
C PHE A 150 -12.41 -5.51 -1.51
N ARG A 151 -12.35 -5.92 -2.79
CA ARG A 151 -13.27 -6.87 -3.44
C ARG A 151 -14.73 -6.66 -3.04
N SER A 152 -15.18 -5.40 -3.14
CA SER A 152 -16.57 -4.95 -2.97
C SER A 152 -17.27 -5.46 -1.69
N THR A 153 -16.89 -4.91 -0.53
CA THR A 153 -17.80 -4.89 0.63
C THR A 153 -18.27 -3.46 0.83
N ARG A 154 -19.57 -3.20 0.61
CA ARG A 154 -20.24 -1.90 0.90
C ARG A 154 -19.93 -1.36 2.31
N ILE A 155 -19.55 -2.24 3.22
CA ILE A 155 -19.08 -1.92 4.58
C ILE A 155 -17.79 -1.10 4.57
N TYR A 156 -16.80 -1.43 3.73
CA TYR A 156 -15.56 -0.67 3.65
C TYR A 156 -15.82 0.76 3.15
N GLU A 157 -16.64 0.92 2.11
CA GLU A 157 -17.04 2.22 1.57
C GLU A 157 -17.74 3.07 2.63
N ASN A 158 -18.70 2.48 3.35
CA ASN A 158 -19.42 3.15 4.42
C ASN A 158 -18.51 3.62 5.57
N ILE A 159 -17.52 2.79 5.96
CA ILE A 159 -16.54 3.16 6.98
C ILE A 159 -15.69 4.33 6.49
N VAL A 160 -15.17 4.27 5.26
CA VAL A 160 -14.32 5.33 4.71
C VAL A 160 -15.09 6.63 4.54
N SER A 161 -16.32 6.58 4.03
CA SER A 161 -17.19 7.76 3.87
C SER A 161 -17.54 8.41 5.21
N LEU A 162 -17.77 7.62 6.26
CA LEU A 162 -17.95 8.17 7.61
C LEU A 162 -16.68 8.88 8.09
N LEU A 163 -15.52 8.25 7.88
CA LEU A 163 -14.22 8.77 8.32
C LEU A 163 -13.69 9.94 7.47
N SER A 164 -14.21 10.17 6.26
CA SER A 164 -13.89 11.36 5.46
C SER A 164 -14.53 12.62 6.06
N CYS A 165 -15.60 12.48 6.83
CA CYS A 165 -16.27 13.60 7.51
C CYS A 165 -15.59 14.01 8.82
N GLY A 166 -14.66 13.21 9.35
CA GLY A 166 -13.95 13.52 10.58
C GLY A 166 -13.39 12.28 11.29
N ALA A 167 -12.83 12.49 12.48
CA ALA A 167 -12.24 11.42 13.28
C ALA A 167 -13.25 10.79 14.25
N TYR A 168 -13.42 9.47 14.18
CA TYR A 168 -14.40 8.71 14.99
C TYR A 168 -13.73 7.62 15.83
N SER A 169 -14.26 7.37 17.03
CA SER A 169 -13.86 6.16 17.79
C SER A 169 -14.52 4.91 17.18
N LYS A 170 -13.95 3.73 17.43
CA LYS A 170 -14.53 2.45 16.98
C LYS A 170 -16.00 2.29 17.38
N GLU A 171 -16.36 2.70 18.60
CA GLU A 171 -17.75 2.62 19.08
C GLU A 171 -18.67 3.60 18.37
N ALA A 172 -18.17 4.78 17.99
CA ALA A 172 -18.93 5.75 17.21
C ALA A 172 -19.16 5.25 15.78
N ILE A 173 -18.18 4.57 15.18
CA ILE A 173 -18.31 3.92 13.87
C ILE A 173 -19.36 2.80 13.95
N SER A 174 -19.24 1.91 14.95
CA SER A 174 -20.19 0.83 15.19
C SER A 174 -21.63 1.32 15.33
N ARG A 175 -21.84 2.41 16.10
CA ARG A 175 -23.16 3.03 16.26
C ARG A 175 -23.68 3.68 14.98
N SER A 176 -22.85 4.44 14.27
CA SER A 176 -23.26 5.19 13.07
C SER A 176 -23.58 4.27 11.89
N LEU A 177 -22.90 3.13 11.80
CA LEU A 177 -23.07 2.16 10.70
C LEU A 177 -23.91 0.94 11.10
N HIS A 178 -24.47 0.91 12.30
CA HIS A 178 -25.21 -0.24 12.85
C HIS A 178 -24.45 -1.57 12.74
N LEU A 179 -23.13 -1.54 12.87
CA LEU A 179 -22.25 -2.71 12.81
C LEU A 179 -22.02 -3.25 14.22
N SER A 180 -21.86 -4.56 14.38
CA SER A 180 -21.46 -5.14 15.66
C SER A 180 -20.04 -4.68 16.03
N SER A 181 -19.85 -4.23 17.28
CA SER A 181 -18.55 -3.77 17.80
C SER A 181 -17.49 -4.89 17.94
N GLY A 182 -17.82 -6.12 17.54
CA GLY A 182 -17.02 -7.33 17.72
C GLY A 182 -15.82 -7.49 16.77
N GLY A 183 -15.42 -8.74 16.54
CA GLY A 183 -14.25 -9.10 15.74
C GLY A 183 -14.32 -8.64 14.28
N GLY A 184 -15.51 -8.66 13.67
CA GLY A 184 -15.71 -8.26 12.28
C GLY A 184 -15.31 -6.80 11.99
N LEU A 185 -15.84 -5.84 12.76
CA LEU A 185 -15.45 -4.43 12.63
C LEU A 185 -13.95 -4.22 12.87
N THR A 186 -13.37 -4.94 13.82
CA THR A 186 -11.93 -4.87 14.10
C THR A 186 -11.10 -5.30 12.89
N ASN A 187 -11.51 -6.36 12.20
CA ASN A 187 -10.83 -6.83 11.00
C ASN A 187 -10.97 -5.83 9.84
N TYR A 188 -12.15 -5.25 9.63
CA TYR A 188 -12.34 -4.21 8.61
C TYR A 188 -11.43 -3.00 8.86
N LEU A 189 -11.38 -2.52 10.11
CA LEU A 189 -10.52 -1.39 10.47
C LEU A 189 -9.03 -1.71 10.32
N LYS A 190 -8.60 -2.90 10.74
CA LYS A 190 -7.21 -3.34 10.53
C LYS A 190 -6.85 -3.42 9.05
N ASN A 191 -7.73 -3.95 8.21
CA ASN A 191 -7.49 -4.06 6.78
C ASN A 191 -7.39 -2.68 6.12
N LEU A 192 -8.26 -1.74 6.50
CA LEU A 192 -8.20 -0.35 6.03
C LEU A 192 -6.94 0.39 6.51
N GLU A 193 -6.51 0.14 7.74
CA GLU A 193 -5.28 0.73 8.30
C GLU A 193 -4.04 0.16 7.60
N GLN A 194 -3.99 -1.15 7.38
CA GLN A 194 -2.89 -1.82 6.66
C GLN A 194 -2.78 -1.39 5.21
N ALA A 195 -3.90 -1.10 4.56
CA ALA A 195 -3.94 -0.56 3.22
C ALA A 195 -3.75 0.97 3.18
N ASP A 196 -3.37 1.60 4.30
CA ASP A 196 -3.11 3.03 4.43
C ASP A 196 -4.31 3.96 4.10
N PHE A 197 -5.54 3.45 4.06
CA PHE A 197 -6.75 4.26 3.83
C PHE A 197 -7.19 5.03 5.10
N ILE A 198 -6.90 4.49 6.28
CA ILE A 198 -7.23 5.12 7.56
C ILE A 198 -6.01 5.16 8.48
N LYS A 199 -6.00 6.08 9.42
CA LYS A 199 -4.97 6.16 10.47
C LYS A 199 -5.60 6.19 11.85
N LEU A 200 -4.96 5.48 12.77
CA LEU A 200 -5.28 5.53 14.19
C LEU A 200 -4.53 6.71 14.85
N PHE A 201 -5.29 7.64 15.41
CA PHE A 201 -4.77 8.73 16.21
C PHE A 201 -5.03 8.46 17.70
N PRO A 202 -3.98 8.41 18.53
CA PRO A 202 -4.17 8.43 19.97
C PRO A 202 -4.74 9.80 20.36
N SER A 203 -5.92 9.83 20.98
CA SER A 203 -6.51 11.09 21.43
C SER A 203 -6.00 11.42 22.83
N ILE A 204 -5.07 12.38 22.89
CA ILE A 204 -4.53 12.94 24.13
C ILE A 204 -5.38 14.15 24.49
N GLN A 205 -6.07 14.11 25.64
CA GLN A 205 -6.70 15.29 26.20
C GLN A 205 -5.67 16.03 27.07
N ILE A 206 -5.24 17.22 26.65
CA ILE A 206 -4.41 18.10 27.47
C ILE A 206 -5.35 18.87 28.40
N GLY A 207 -5.54 18.36 29.61
CA GLY A 207 -6.21 19.09 30.68
C GLY A 207 -5.27 20.13 31.28
N GLN A 208 -5.77 21.33 31.57
CA GLN A 208 -5.05 22.31 32.40
C GLN A 208 -4.74 21.68 33.76
N GLY A 209 -3.50 21.24 33.96
CA GLY A 209 -2.92 20.98 35.29
C GLY A 209 -2.80 19.53 35.79
N GLN A 210 -3.35 18.51 35.13
CA GLN A 210 -3.10 17.10 35.52
C GLN A 210 -3.03 16.17 34.30
N LEU A 211 -1.95 15.38 34.23
CA LEU A 211 -1.73 14.39 33.18
C LEU A 211 -2.65 13.16 33.36
N ASN A 212 -3.20 12.75 32.22
CA ASN A 212 -3.57 11.39 31.81
C ASN A 212 -4.97 10.84 32.17
N LYS A 213 -5.94 11.16 31.31
CA LYS A 213 -6.89 10.15 30.80
C LYS A 213 -6.62 9.94 29.31
N ILE A 214 -6.11 8.75 28.94
CA ILE A 214 -6.06 8.32 27.55
C ILE A 214 -7.51 8.12 27.10
N SER A 215 -8.00 9.02 26.24
CA SER A 215 -9.31 8.83 25.62
C SER A 215 -9.19 7.79 24.49
N LYS A 216 -10.29 7.10 24.17
CA LYS A 216 -10.28 6.01 23.19
C LYS A 216 -9.73 6.49 21.84
N PRO A 217 -8.80 5.76 21.22
CA PRO A 217 -8.15 6.19 19.98
C PRO A 217 -9.19 6.41 18.88
N LYS A 218 -8.97 7.45 18.08
CA LYS A 218 -9.84 7.84 16.97
C LYS A 218 -9.22 7.44 15.66
N LEU A 219 -10.06 7.01 14.73
CA LEU A 219 -9.67 6.72 13.35
C LEU A 219 -10.11 7.90 12.49
N SER A 220 -9.29 8.31 11.55
CA SER A 220 -9.70 9.23 10.49
C SER A 220 -9.25 8.71 9.14
N PHE A 221 -9.88 9.22 8.08
CA PHE A 221 -9.37 9.02 6.73
C PHE A 221 -7.93 9.53 6.66
N ASN A 222 -7.06 8.76 6.00
CA ASN A 222 -5.66 9.12 5.89
C ASN A 222 -5.49 10.17 4.77
N LEU A 223 -5.59 11.45 5.15
CA LEU A 223 -5.24 12.57 4.27
C LEU A 223 -3.77 12.53 3.79
N GLY A 224 -2.93 11.70 4.42
CA GLY A 224 -1.56 11.46 3.99
C GLY A 224 -1.41 10.74 2.65
N LEU A 225 -2.50 10.23 2.06
CA LEU A 225 -2.55 9.88 0.63
C LEU A 225 -2.38 11.12 -0.28
N LEU A 226 -2.60 12.32 0.26
CA LEU A 226 -2.45 13.64 -0.39
C LEU A 226 -1.51 14.58 0.40
N SER A 227 -0.66 14.07 1.30
CA SER A 227 0.39 14.86 1.99
C SER A 227 1.07 14.04 3.09
N ARG A 228 2.17 13.35 2.78
CA ARG A 228 3.10 12.88 3.82
C ARG A 228 4.44 13.60 3.65
N HIS A 229 4.54 14.78 4.24
CA HIS A 229 5.72 15.27 4.97
C HIS A 229 5.38 16.58 5.70
N GLN A 230 4.80 16.47 6.88
CA GLN A 230 5.12 17.36 7.99
C GLN A 230 5.10 16.52 9.28
N GLN A 231 6.28 16.19 9.78
CA GLN A 231 6.69 16.41 11.17
C GLN A 231 8.12 15.90 11.33
N SER A 232 9.02 16.87 11.52
CA SER A 232 10.28 16.78 12.25
C SER A 232 10.07 16.42 13.71
#